data_AF-A0A2Z2NTN5-F1
#
_entry.id   AF-A0A2Z2NTN5-F1
#
_cell.length_a   1.000
_cell.length_b   1.000
_cell.length_c   1.000
_cell.angle_alpha   90.00
_cell.angle_beta   90.00
_cell.angle_gamma   90.00
#
_symmetry.space_group_name_H-M   'P 1'
#
loop_
_entity.id
_entity.type
_entity.pdbx_description
1 polymer ?
#
loop_
_entity_poly.entity_id
_entity_poly.type
_entity_poly.pdbx_seq_one_letter_code
_entity_poly.pdbx_strand_id
1 'polypeptide(L)'
;MKKIVCSLVFLFVAGIASSAALAQDPQLPDVENLDVQGDTLLWDPLEGASGYNISLDYRYYDTVRDANSYQLSEPGTYRVIAFNNSGEYGSDYGLEAEYGGSDADMSVSYSYDYNSLLVYQTCVNVGAGESCIARCPRSYKPENHSTIYPSKMTGGACSTSDIVEADAWVGHSSYTCTVPTFSGEVVAQAICFTR
;
A
#
# COMPACT_ATOMS: atom_id res chain seq x y z
N MET A 1 68.01 -45.24 48.24
CA MET A 1 66.72 -45.98 48.36
C MET A 1 65.69 -45.28 47.50
N LYS A 2 65.01 -46.06 46.64
CA LYS A 2 63.94 -45.66 45.72
C LYS A 2 62.84 -44.83 46.37
N LYS A 3 62.39 -43.75 45.70
CA LYS A 3 60.96 -43.42 45.54
C LYS A 3 60.75 -42.74 44.18
N ILE A 4 60.18 -43.52 43.26
CA ILE A 4 59.45 -43.05 42.08
C ILE A 4 58.01 -42.82 42.56
N VAL A 5 57.30 -41.83 42.02
CA VAL A 5 55.92 -41.92 41.50
C VAL A 5 55.22 -40.55 41.48
N CYS A 6 54.48 -40.35 40.38
CA CYS A 6 53.38 -39.42 40.14
C CYS A 6 53.68 -37.95 39.82
N SER A 7 53.63 -37.64 38.53
CA SER A 7 52.93 -36.44 38.07
C SER A 7 52.11 -36.80 36.83
N LEU A 8 50.81 -36.99 37.03
CA LEU A 8 49.82 -36.98 35.96
C LEU A 8 49.77 -35.55 35.41
N VAL A 9 50.19 -35.37 34.17
CA VAL A 9 49.93 -34.14 33.42
C VAL A 9 48.52 -34.26 32.84
N PHE A 10 47.55 -33.63 33.50
CA PHE A 10 46.23 -33.40 32.92
C PHE A 10 46.33 -32.25 31.92
N LEU A 11 46.31 -32.57 30.63
CA LEU A 11 46.13 -31.59 29.55
C LEU A 11 44.67 -31.11 29.58
N PHE A 12 44.44 -29.91 30.13
CA PHE A 12 43.17 -29.21 30.03
C PHE A 12 43.10 -28.58 28.63
N VAL A 13 42.39 -29.24 27.70
CA VAL A 13 42.02 -28.63 26.42
C VAL A 13 40.85 -27.69 26.72
N ALA A 14 41.13 -26.40 26.85
CA ALA A 14 40.10 -25.36 26.93
C ALA A 14 39.39 -25.30 25.56
N GLY A 15 38.22 -25.94 25.47
CA GLY A 15 37.32 -25.80 24.33
C GLY A 15 36.82 -24.36 24.27
N ILE A 16 37.27 -23.60 23.27
CA ILE A 16 36.75 -22.28 22.95
C ILE A 16 35.35 -22.50 22.36
N ALA A 17 34.32 -22.38 23.19
CA ALA A 17 32.96 -22.27 22.71
C ALA A 17 32.83 -20.91 22.00
N SER A 18 32.98 -20.91 20.67
CA SER A 18 32.60 -19.76 19.85
C SER A 18 31.08 -19.68 19.85
N SER A 19 30.54 -18.86 20.74
CA SER A 19 29.15 -18.42 20.66
C SER A 19 29.01 -17.58 19.40
N ALA A 20 28.55 -18.18 18.30
CA ALA A 20 28.02 -17.43 17.18
C ALA A 20 26.75 -16.74 17.69
N ALA A 21 26.88 -15.48 18.12
CA ALA A 21 25.72 -14.62 18.27
C ALA A 21 25.10 -14.51 16.86
N LEU A 22 23.87 -15.01 16.71
CA LEU A 22 23.07 -14.71 15.54
C LEU A 22 22.91 -13.20 15.53
N ALA A 23 23.60 -12.52 14.61
CA ALA A 23 23.35 -11.11 14.38
C ALA A 23 21.88 -10.97 14.02
N GLN A 24 21.08 -10.33 14.89
CA GLN A 24 19.80 -9.80 14.46
C GLN A 24 20.11 -8.83 13.33
N ASP A 25 19.43 -9.02 12.20
CA ASP A 25 19.45 -8.07 11.11
C ASP A 25 19.15 -6.69 11.70
N PRO A 26 20.01 -5.68 11.50
CA PRO A 26 19.74 -4.35 12.04
C PRO A 26 18.41 -3.84 11.48
N GLN A 27 17.38 -3.85 12.34
CA GLN A 27 16.06 -3.36 12.03
C GLN A 27 15.88 -1.96 12.61
N LEU A 28 15.34 -1.08 11.78
CA LEU A 28 14.78 0.18 12.26
C LEU A 28 13.51 -0.12 13.08
N PRO A 29 13.15 0.71 14.05
CA PRO A 29 11.84 0.61 14.70
C PRO A 29 10.71 0.86 13.68
N ASP A 30 9.51 0.38 14.01
CA ASP A 30 8.32 0.64 13.21
C ASP A 30 7.93 2.13 13.29
N VAL A 31 7.24 2.63 12.25
CA VAL A 31 6.71 3.99 12.28
C VAL A 31 5.56 4.13 13.27
N GLU A 32 5.42 5.31 13.86
CA GLU A 32 4.36 5.64 14.81
C GLU A 32 3.36 6.65 14.21
N ASN A 33 2.18 6.74 14.83
CA ASN A 33 1.12 7.70 14.47
C ASN A 33 0.72 7.68 12.98
N LEU A 34 0.63 6.48 12.40
CA LEU A 34 0.13 6.29 11.04
C LEU A 34 -1.36 6.64 10.97
N ASP A 35 -1.72 7.64 10.17
CA ASP A 35 -3.07 8.18 10.07
C ASP A 35 -3.43 8.59 8.63
N VAL A 36 -4.72 8.60 8.32
CA VAL A 36 -5.26 9.00 7.01
C VAL A 36 -6.14 10.23 7.20
N GLN A 37 -5.74 11.35 6.59
CA GLN A 37 -6.47 12.61 6.61
C GLN A 37 -6.90 12.99 5.19
N GLY A 38 -8.17 12.75 4.87
CA GLY A 38 -8.68 12.87 3.51
C GLY A 38 -7.93 11.89 2.60
N ASP A 39 -7.21 12.43 1.61
CA ASP A 39 -6.40 11.66 0.66
C ASP A 39 -4.91 11.68 0.99
N THR A 40 -4.54 12.00 2.24
CA THR A 40 -3.14 12.05 2.67
C THR A 40 -2.89 11.03 3.78
N LEU A 41 -1.94 10.13 3.56
CA LEU A 41 -1.35 9.29 4.59
C LEU A 41 -0.26 10.07 5.32
N LEU A 42 -0.24 10.02 6.64
CA LEU A 42 0.69 10.75 7.51
C LEU A 42 1.30 9.78 8.52
N TRP A 43 2.57 10.02 8.89
CA TRP A 43 3.27 9.28 9.93
C TRP A 43 4.34 10.14 10.61
N ASP A 44 4.84 9.70 11.77
CA ASP A 44 5.91 10.40 12.46
C ASP A 44 7.29 10.15 11.81
N PRO A 45 8.16 11.18 11.74
CA PRO A 45 9.53 11.00 11.26
C PRO A 45 10.31 10.04 12.18
N LEU A 46 11.05 9.13 11.57
CA LEU A 46 11.91 8.19 12.27
C LEU A 46 13.38 8.59 12.20
N GLU A 47 14.05 8.72 13.34
CA GLU A 47 15.48 8.98 13.40
C GLU A 47 16.27 7.83 12.75
N GLY A 48 17.26 8.19 11.93
CA GLY A 48 18.07 7.20 11.20
C GLY A 48 17.45 6.69 9.90
N ALA A 49 16.17 6.99 9.63
CA ALA A 49 15.55 6.68 8.34
C ALA A 49 16.06 7.63 7.23
N SER A 50 16.30 7.07 6.04
CA SER A 50 16.60 7.81 4.80
C SER A 50 15.39 7.85 3.84
N GLY A 51 14.28 7.20 4.21
CA GLY A 51 13.03 7.18 3.47
C GLY A 51 12.09 6.10 3.99
N TYR A 52 10.97 5.92 3.30
CA TYR A 52 9.92 4.98 3.66
C TYR A 52 9.39 4.25 2.42
N ASN A 53 9.21 2.94 2.53
CA ASN A 53 8.49 2.15 1.55
C ASN A 53 7.01 2.10 1.93
N ILE A 54 6.15 2.37 0.97
CA ILE A 54 4.70 2.28 1.09
C ILE A 54 4.30 0.91 0.56
N SER A 55 3.58 0.15 1.37
CA SER A 55 2.93 -1.09 0.93
C SER A 55 1.42 -0.90 0.84
N LEU A 56 0.81 -1.38 -0.23
CA LEU A 56 -0.63 -1.45 -0.41
C LEU A 56 -1.04 -2.92 -0.49
N ASP A 57 -1.99 -3.33 0.34
CA ASP A 57 -2.50 -4.70 0.41
C ASP A 57 -1.36 -5.74 0.46
N TYR A 58 -0.40 -5.50 1.36
CA TYR A 58 0.75 -6.37 1.63
C TYR A 58 1.74 -6.52 0.46
N ARG A 59 1.73 -5.58 -0.48
CA ARG A 59 2.67 -5.53 -1.60
C ARG A 59 3.37 -4.19 -1.63
N TYR A 60 4.63 -4.19 -2.04
CA TYR A 60 5.35 -2.95 -2.33
C TYR A 60 4.55 -2.12 -3.36
N TYR A 61 4.35 -0.84 -3.04
CA TYR A 61 3.59 0.10 -3.85
C TYR A 61 4.45 1.27 -4.30
N ASP A 62 5.12 1.94 -3.36
CA ASP A 62 5.92 3.14 -3.67
C ASP A 62 7.04 3.38 -2.64
N THR A 63 7.89 4.37 -2.88
CA THR A 63 8.94 4.84 -1.98
C THR A 63 8.91 6.36 -1.83
N VAL A 64 8.84 6.82 -0.60
CA VAL A 64 8.90 8.24 -0.23
C VAL A 64 10.27 8.57 0.36
N ARG A 65 10.87 9.67 -0.10
CA ARG A 65 12.10 10.25 0.47
C ARG A 65 11.84 11.70 0.84
N ASP A 66 12.50 12.16 1.91
CA ASP A 66 12.44 13.55 2.39
C ASP A 66 11.03 14.07 2.75
N ALA A 67 10.08 13.17 2.99
CA ALA A 67 8.73 13.50 3.42
C ALA A 67 8.17 12.42 4.37
N ASN A 68 7.20 12.83 5.19
CA ASN A 68 6.48 11.98 6.14
C ASN A 68 4.98 11.92 5.82
N SER A 69 4.67 12.13 4.54
CA SER A 69 3.32 12.08 4.02
C SER A 69 3.31 11.46 2.64
N TYR A 70 2.17 10.90 2.26
CA TYR A 70 1.95 10.30 0.94
C TYR A 70 0.55 10.61 0.43
N GLN A 71 0.44 11.04 -0.83
CA GLN A 71 -0.84 11.27 -1.47
C GLN A 71 -1.44 9.93 -1.88
N LEU A 72 -2.56 9.58 -1.25
CA LEU A 72 -3.27 8.34 -1.49
C LEU A 72 -4.07 8.42 -2.78
N SER A 73 -3.95 7.37 -3.59
CA SER A 73 -4.61 7.26 -4.89
C SER A 73 -5.40 5.97 -5.07
N GLU A 74 -5.13 4.93 -4.28
CA GLU A 74 -5.77 3.63 -4.42
C GLU A 74 -6.39 3.20 -3.09
N PRO A 75 -7.65 2.75 -3.03
CA PRO A 75 -8.23 2.29 -1.78
C PRO A 75 -7.55 0.99 -1.34
N GLY A 76 -7.40 0.78 -0.03
CA GLY A 76 -6.85 -0.45 0.51
C GLY A 76 -6.18 -0.26 1.86
N THR A 77 -5.41 -1.26 2.25
CA THR A 77 -4.65 -1.25 3.51
C THR A 77 -3.22 -0.82 3.23
N TYR A 78 -2.87 0.36 3.75
CA TYR A 78 -1.54 0.94 3.66
C TYR A 78 -0.70 0.60 4.87
N ARG A 79 0.60 0.38 4.63
CA ARG A 79 1.64 0.34 5.66
C ARG A 79 2.83 1.14 5.18
N VAL A 80 3.62 1.62 6.15
CA VAL A 80 4.80 2.43 5.90
C VAL A 80 5.97 1.79 6.63
N ILE A 81 7.03 1.47 5.89
CA ILE A 81 8.21 0.75 6.40
C ILE A 81 9.42 1.65 6.19
N ALA A 82 10.03 2.13 7.27
CA ALA A 82 11.23 2.94 7.19
C ALA A 82 12.41 2.13 6.61
N PHE A 83 13.31 2.80 5.89
CA PHE A 83 14.59 2.22 5.48
C PHE A 83 15.70 3.26 5.59
N ASN A 84 16.96 2.83 5.61
CA ASN A 84 18.12 3.72 5.55
C ASN A 84 19.17 3.30 4.52
N ASN A 85 20.18 4.16 4.33
CA ASN A 85 21.26 3.93 3.36
C ASN A 85 22.23 2.81 3.74
N SER A 86 22.17 2.30 4.98
CA SER A 86 22.94 1.14 5.44
C SER A 86 22.26 -0.19 5.09
N GLY A 87 21.04 -0.16 4.53
CA GLY A 87 20.25 -1.34 4.19
C GLY A 87 19.36 -1.84 5.34
N GLU A 88 19.26 -1.08 6.43
CA GLU A 88 18.37 -1.39 7.55
C GLU A 88 16.93 -1.00 7.20
N TYR A 89 15.96 -1.78 7.65
CA TYR A 89 14.54 -1.54 7.39
C TYR A 89 13.67 -1.87 8.61
N GLY A 90 12.50 -1.24 8.68
CA GLY A 90 11.47 -1.52 9.68
C GLY A 90 10.84 -2.90 9.49
N SER A 91 9.93 -3.32 10.37
CA SER A 91 9.27 -4.61 10.21
C SER A 91 8.11 -4.54 9.22
N ASP A 92 7.79 -5.68 8.59
CA ASP A 92 6.55 -5.85 7.82
C ASP A 92 5.30 -5.98 8.72
N TYR A 93 5.42 -5.79 10.03
CA TYR A 93 4.33 -5.98 11.01
C TYR A 93 3.89 -4.68 11.68
N GLY A 94 4.29 -3.53 11.14
CA GLY A 94 3.93 -2.21 11.64
C GLY A 94 2.43 -1.89 11.53
N LEU A 95 2.09 -0.65 11.90
CA LEU A 95 0.72 -0.14 11.85
C LEU A 95 0.13 -0.20 10.44
N GLU A 96 -1.17 -0.42 10.38
CA GLU A 96 -1.97 -0.41 9.16
C GLU A 96 -2.92 0.78 9.20
N ALA A 97 -3.07 1.45 8.06
CA ALA A 97 -4.10 2.46 7.86
C ALA A 97 -4.95 2.09 6.66
N GLU A 98 -6.27 2.23 6.83
CA GLU A 98 -7.23 1.88 5.81
C GLU A 98 -7.71 3.14 5.08
N TYR A 99 -7.54 3.15 3.75
CA TYR A 99 -8.02 4.24 2.91
C TYR A 99 -9.17 3.75 2.04
N GLY A 100 -10.31 4.45 2.13
CA GLY A 100 -11.52 4.15 1.37
C GLY A 100 -11.52 4.71 -0.05
N GLY A 101 -10.60 5.62 -0.39
CA GLY A 101 -10.75 6.51 -1.54
C GLY A 101 -11.49 7.80 -1.16
N SER A 102 -11.20 8.91 -1.84
CA SER A 102 -12.11 10.07 -1.86
C SER A 102 -13.34 9.70 -2.67
N ASP A 103 -14.51 9.79 -2.02
CA ASP A 103 -15.84 9.66 -2.65
C ASP A 103 -16.30 10.97 -3.30
N ALA A 104 -15.48 12.04 -3.25
CA ALA A 104 -15.83 13.30 -3.85
C ALA A 104 -15.99 13.11 -5.37
N ASP A 105 -17.20 13.40 -5.86
CA ASP A 105 -17.60 13.32 -7.26
C ASP A 105 -17.77 11.91 -7.85
N MET A 106 -17.84 10.87 -7.00
CA MET A 106 -18.26 9.53 -7.41
C MET A 106 -19.78 9.45 -7.55
N SER A 107 -20.26 9.05 -8.72
CA SER A 107 -21.65 8.63 -8.90
C SER A 107 -21.76 7.12 -8.98
N VAL A 108 -22.66 6.54 -8.20
CA VAL A 108 -22.86 5.09 -8.13
C VAL A 108 -24.29 4.74 -8.52
N SER A 109 -24.44 3.82 -9.46
CA SER A 109 -25.73 3.28 -9.90
C SER A 109 -25.71 1.75 -9.85
N TYR A 110 -26.82 1.15 -9.43
CA TYR A 110 -26.96 -0.31 -9.39
C TYR A 110 -27.75 -0.82 -10.61
N SER A 111 -27.18 -1.79 -11.33
CA SER A 111 -27.85 -2.49 -12.42
C SER A 111 -28.40 -3.82 -11.94
N TYR A 112 -29.73 -3.91 -11.86
CA TYR A 112 -30.44 -5.13 -11.45
C TYR A 112 -30.32 -6.26 -12.46
N ASP A 113 -30.22 -5.95 -13.75
CA ASP A 113 -30.13 -6.95 -14.82
C ASP A 113 -28.82 -7.75 -14.74
N TYR A 114 -27.74 -7.10 -14.28
CA TYR A 114 -26.39 -7.68 -14.24
C TYR A 114 -25.84 -7.91 -12.82
N ASN A 115 -26.60 -7.56 -11.77
CA ASN A 115 -26.16 -7.58 -10.37
C ASN A 115 -24.78 -6.91 -10.18
N SER A 116 -24.64 -5.70 -10.72
CA SER A 116 -23.40 -4.94 -10.70
C SER A 116 -23.63 -3.48 -10.35
N LEU A 117 -22.69 -2.85 -9.65
CA LEU A 117 -22.63 -1.40 -9.56
C LEU A 117 -21.84 -0.84 -10.76
N LEU A 118 -22.37 0.21 -11.35
CA LEU A 118 -21.65 1.08 -12.27
C LEU A 118 -21.26 2.32 -11.49
N VAL A 119 -19.95 2.52 -11.33
CA VAL A 119 -19.38 3.63 -10.61
C VAL A 119 -18.67 4.53 -11.60
N TYR A 120 -18.92 5.83 -11.53
CA TYR A 120 -18.28 6.83 -12.37
C TYR A 120 -17.58 7.85 -11.51
N GLN A 121 -16.32 8.13 -11.82
CA GLN A 121 -15.59 9.27 -11.30
C GLN A 121 -15.41 10.26 -12.44
N THR A 122 -15.77 11.52 -12.22
CA THR A 122 -15.42 12.61 -13.14
C THR A 122 -14.29 13.41 -12.51
N CYS A 123 -13.18 13.55 -13.25
CA CYS A 123 -12.06 14.38 -12.87
C CYS A 123 -11.92 15.52 -13.88
N VAL A 124 -11.64 16.73 -13.40
CA VAL A 124 -11.47 17.92 -14.24
C VAL A 124 -10.03 18.41 -14.22
N ASN A 125 -9.58 19.01 -15.32
CA ASN A 125 -8.24 19.55 -15.50
C ASN A 125 -7.11 18.53 -15.23
N VAL A 126 -7.25 17.32 -15.76
CA VAL A 126 -6.28 16.23 -15.56
C VAL A 126 -5.05 16.47 -16.42
N GLY A 127 -3.90 16.67 -15.79
CA GLY A 127 -2.61 16.94 -16.43
C GLY A 127 -1.96 15.73 -17.09
N ALA A 128 -0.88 15.97 -17.83
CA ALA A 128 -0.11 14.90 -18.47
C ALA A 128 0.49 13.95 -17.43
N GLY A 129 0.21 12.65 -17.55
CA GLY A 129 0.64 11.61 -16.61
C GLY A 129 -0.22 11.51 -15.35
N GLU A 130 -1.23 12.36 -15.19
CA GLU A 130 -2.18 12.26 -14.08
C GLU A 130 -3.30 11.28 -14.40
N SER A 131 -3.96 10.79 -13.35
CA SER A 131 -4.93 9.72 -13.41
C SER A 131 -6.28 10.12 -12.80
N CYS A 132 -7.36 9.74 -13.46
CA CYS A 132 -8.70 9.72 -12.89
C CYS A 132 -9.10 8.29 -12.49
N ILE A 133 -9.64 8.10 -11.29
CA ILE A 133 -9.82 6.76 -10.71
C ILE A 133 -11.26 6.56 -10.26
N ALA A 134 -11.94 5.57 -10.82
CA ALA A 134 -13.25 5.11 -10.35
C ALA A 134 -13.09 3.87 -9.47
N ARG A 135 -13.79 3.82 -8.34
CA ARG A 135 -13.59 2.78 -7.31
C ARG A 135 -14.88 2.06 -6.97
N CYS A 136 -14.80 0.77 -6.72
CA CYS A 136 -15.89 -0.01 -6.18
C CYS A 136 -16.05 0.33 -4.69
N PRO A 137 -17.22 0.85 -4.26
CA PRO A 137 -17.42 1.14 -2.85
C PRO A 137 -17.41 -0.17 -2.06
N ARG A 138 -16.90 -0.13 -0.82
CA ARG A 138 -16.91 -1.30 0.08
C ARG A 138 -18.32 -1.76 0.42
N SER A 139 -19.23 -0.81 0.51
CA SER A 139 -20.65 -1.05 0.71
C SER A 139 -21.46 0.01 -0.01
N TYR A 140 -22.59 -0.39 -0.59
CA TYR A 140 -23.52 0.52 -1.23
C TYR A 140 -24.93 0.23 -0.74
N LYS A 141 -25.65 1.26 -0.30
CA LYS A 141 -27.04 1.12 0.15
C LYS A 141 -27.97 1.86 -0.81
N PRO A 142 -28.69 1.14 -1.69
CA PRO A 142 -29.70 1.76 -2.54
C PRO A 142 -30.87 2.27 -1.67
N GLU A 143 -31.59 3.27 -2.17
CA GLU A 143 -32.58 4.06 -1.40
C GLU A 143 -33.69 3.24 -0.73
N ASN A 144 -33.95 2.00 -1.16
CA ASN A 144 -34.96 1.11 -0.57
C ASN A 144 -34.53 -0.36 -0.47
N HIS A 145 -33.22 -0.62 -0.36
CA HIS A 145 -32.69 -1.99 -0.40
C HIS A 145 -31.68 -2.26 0.72
N SER A 146 -31.38 -3.53 0.93
CA SER A 146 -30.29 -3.96 1.81
C SER A 146 -28.96 -3.43 1.30
N THR A 147 -28.03 -3.20 2.24
CA THR A 147 -26.65 -2.87 1.90
C THR A 147 -26.04 -4.00 1.06
N ILE A 148 -25.45 -3.61 -0.06
CA ILE A 148 -24.76 -4.47 -1.01
C ILE A 148 -23.26 -4.34 -0.74
N TYR A 149 -22.55 -5.47 -0.79
CA TYR A 149 -21.10 -5.52 -0.61
C TYR A 149 -20.46 -6.01 -1.91
N PRO A 150 -19.95 -5.09 -2.74
CA PRO A 150 -19.26 -5.45 -3.98
C PRO A 150 -18.04 -6.33 -3.66
N SER A 151 -17.90 -7.41 -4.40
CA SER A 151 -16.85 -8.40 -4.13
C SER A 151 -15.55 -8.11 -4.88
N LYS A 152 -15.65 -7.57 -6.10
CA LYS A 152 -14.51 -7.24 -6.97
C LYS A 152 -14.96 -6.39 -8.14
N MET A 153 -14.01 -5.73 -8.77
CA MET A 153 -14.22 -5.11 -10.08
C MET A 153 -14.16 -6.16 -11.21
N THR A 154 -15.00 -6.02 -12.23
CA THR A 154 -15.02 -6.90 -13.42
C THR A 154 -14.62 -6.20 -14.71
N GLY A 155 -14.51 -4.88 -14.70
CA GLY A 155 -14.10 -4.09 -15.85
C GLY A 155 -14.34 -2.61 -15.63
N GLY A 156 -14.17 -1.84 -16.69
CA GLY A 156 -14.33 -0.40 -16.67
C GLY A 156 -14.07 0.21 -18.04
N ALA A 157 -14.14 1.55 -18.09
CA ALA A 157 -13.87 2.32 -19.29
C ALA A 157 -13.30 3.69 -18.94
N CYS A 158 -12.50 4.24 -19.85
CA CYS A 158 -12.04 5.63 -19.83
C CYS A 158 -12.77 6.43 -20.91
N SER A 159 -13.18 7.64 -20.58
CA SER A 159 -13.65 8.63 -21.53
C SER A 159 -12.96 9.97 -21.25
N THR A 160 -12.52 10.66 -22.29
CA THR A 160 -11.78 11.92 -22.20
C THR A 160 -12.44 12.97 -23.11
N SER A 161 -12.46 14.24 -22.69
CA SER A 161 -13.06 15.33 -23.49
C SER A 161 -12.20 15.76 -24.66
N ASP A 162 -10.87 15.83 -24.47
CA ASP A 162 -9.98 16.56 -25.38
C ASP A 162 -9.01 15.68 -26.16
N ILE A 163 -8.91 14.40 -25.79
CA ILE A 163 -7.99 13.44 -26.41
C ILE A 163 -8.69 12.12 -26.72
N VAL A 164 -8.08 11.32 -27.58
CA VAL A 164 -8.63 10.02 -28.03
C VAL A 164 -7.99 8.84 -27.28
N GLU A 165 -6.93 9.10 -26.51
CA GLU A 165 -6.10 8.07 -25.89
C GLU A 165 -5.98 8.32 -24.40
N ALA A 166 -6.35 7.31 -23.60
CA ALA A 166 -6.08 7.24 -22.18
C ALA A 166 -5.57 5.83 -21.88
N ASP A 167 -4.50 5.73 -21.11
CA ASP A 167 -4.02 4.45 -20.61
C ASP A 167 -4.93 3.98 -19.49
N ALA A 168 -5.38 2.74 -19.60
CA ALA A 168 -6.28 2.14 -18.62
C ALA A 168 -5.55 1.09 -17.80
N TRP A 169 -5.72 1.15 -16.49
CA TRP A 169 -5.25 0.13 -15.56
C TRP A 169 -6.38 -0.39 -14.68
N VAL A 170 -6.33 -1.70 -14.41
CA VAL A 170 -7.36 -2.45 -13.68
C VAL A 170 -6.74 -2.94 -12.37
N GLY A 171 -7.21 -2.36 -11.27
CA GLY A 171 -6.92 -2.82 -9.91
C GLY A 171 -7.89 -3.88 -9.41
N HIS A 172 -7.75 -4.25 -8.14
CA HIS A 172 -8.66 -5.19 -7.50
C HIS A 172 -10.08 -4.61 -7.35
N SER A 173 -10.16 -3.32 -7.01
CA SER A 173 -11.38 -2.57 -6.71
C SER A 173 -11.43 -1.21 -7.41
N SER A 174 -10.49 -0.90 -8.29
CA SER A 174 -10.35 0.41 -8.93
C SER A 174 -10.06 0.30 -10.42
N TYR A 175 -10.56 1.27 -11.18
CA TYR A 175 -10.29 1.46 -12.59
C TYR A 175 -9.65 2.84 -12.79
N THR A 176 -8.44 2.84 -13.34
CA THR A 176 -7.57 4.02 -13.43
C THR A 176 -7.40 4.43 -14.88
N CYS A 177 -7.63 5.71 -15.16
CA CYS A 177 -7.51 6.33 -16.47
C CYS A 177 -6.43 7.40 -16.44
N THR A 178 -5.26 7.09 -17.01
CA THR A 178 -4.12 8.01 -17.09
C THR A 178 -4.10 8.67 -18.46
N VAL A 179 -3.97 10.00 -18.49
CA VAL A 179 -3.93 10.75 -19.75
C VAL A 179 -2.48 11.10 -20.14
N PRO A 180 -2.05 10.86 -21.39
CA PRO A 180 -0.68 11.18 -21.82
C PRO A 180 -0.45 12.69 -21.96
N THR A 181 -1.51 13.46 -22.12
CA THR A 181 -1.50 14.93 -22.20
C THR A 181 -2.68 15.49 -21.41
N PHE A 182 -2.70 16.81 -21.19
CA PHE A 182 -3.80 17.47 -20.50
C PHE A 182 -5.18 17.14 -21.12
N SER A 183 -6.17 16.88 -20.26
CA SER A 183 -7.59 16.75 -20.61
C SER A 183 -8.43 17.59 -19.64
N GLY A 184 -9.36 18.39 -20.18
CA GLY A 184 -10.27 19.21 -19.38
C GLY A 184 -11.21 18.37 -18.52
N GLU A 185 -11.63 17.21 -19.02
CA GLU A 185 -12.46 16.23 -18.30
C GLU A 185 -12.00 14.80 -18.62
N VAL A 186 -11.99 13.96 -17.59
CA VAL A 186 -11.78 12.51 -17.70
C VAL A 186 -12.85 11.82 -16.86
N VAL A 187 -13.57 10.89 -17.47
CA VAL A 187 -14.52 10.02 -16.79
C VAL A 187 -13.95 8.62 -16.72
N ALA A 188 -13.63 8.17 -15.52
CA ALA A 188 -13.33 6.78 -15.24
C ALA A 188 -14.62 6.05 -14.86
N GLN A 189 -14.82 4.85 -15.38
CA GLN A 189 -15.91 3.96 -15.01
C GLN A 189 -15.35 2.67 -14.41
N ALA A 190 -15.88 2.25 -13.26
CA ALA A 190 -15.65 0.93 -12.70
C ALA A 190 -16.95 0.12 -12.66
N ILE A 191 -16.89 -1.15 -13.08
CA ILE A 191 -17.99 -2.10 -13.01
C ILE A 191 -17.72 -3.08 -11.87
N CYS A 192 -18.54 -3.03 -10.84
CA CYS A 192 -18.32 -3.75 -9.59
C CYS A 192 -19.32 -4.88 -9.44
N PHE A 193 -18.85 -6.12 -9.41
CA PHE A 193 -19.70 -7.28 -9.29
C PHE A 193 -20.15 -7.50 -7.85
N THR A 194 -21.45 -7.74 -7.68
CA THR A 194 -22.09 -7.97 -6.39
C THR A 194 -22.59 -9.41 -6.33
N ARG A 195 -22.47 -10.05 -5.15
CA ARG A 195 -22.92 -11.43 -4.90
C ARG A 195 -24.14 -11.46 -4.01
#